data_AF-A0A7W8LQW6-F1
#
_entry.id   AF-A0A7W8LQW6-F1
#
_cell.length_a   1.000
_cell.length_b   1.000
_cell.length_c   1.000
_cell.angle_alpha   90.00
_cell.angle_beta   90.00
_cell.angle_gamma   90.00
#
_symmetry.space_group_name_H-M   'P 1'
#
loop_
_entity.id
_entity.type
_entity.pdbx_description
1 polymer ?
#
loop_
_entity_poly.entity_id
_entity_poly.type
_entity_poly.pdbx_seq_one_letter_code
_entity_poly.pdbx_strand_id
1 'polypeptide(L)'
;MLSIASLGIVAGTVRAALLEPGKWSLPGLILGAWVPLLPVAVVAAFCLWLARASPGAALGGGVAAALGAAVYSFELLHPKYNQDANIGLGLYMLFGWLFPLSPAFLVGAGLGSLVERRRGLPPSPTALEDAWPLPRLRPWLWPLLPPALVSLAVAVQPFVRLGQARLVDAASLPGLLLAVVFTSGGQLAVSLAPALVVLLVLRGRAARDGTVQPRLAAFWGLCLGLAVTLGLFGFGAGLLGGVGLEVYILLCALPPMLGCGVGWWVGRRGEAAR
;
A
#
# COMPACT_ATOMS: atom_id res chain seq x y z
N MET A 1 -14.12 -1.40 9.09
CA MET A 1 -13.02 -0.48 8.70
C MET A 1 -13.19 0.02 7.27
N LEU A 2 -13.05 -0.83 6.25
CA LEU A 2 -13.21 -0.42 4.84
C LEU A 2 -14.55 0.24 4.54
N SER A 3 -15.67 -0.30 5.06
CA SER A 3 -17.01 0.29 4.87
C SER A 3 -17.15 1.71 5.43
N ILE A 4 -16.50 2.02 6.56
CA ILE A 4 -16.56 3.34 7.20
C ILE A 4 -15.70 4.33 6.41
N ALA A 5 -14.49 3.92 6.05
CA ALA A 5 -13.61 4.75 5.22
C ALA A 5 -14.23 5.02 3.84
N SER A 6 -14.81 3.99 3.20
CA SER A 6 -15.47 4.13 1.90
C SER A 6 -16.67 5.07 1.95
N LEU A 7 -17.44 5.08 3.04
CA LEU A 7 -18.55 6.02 3.20
C LEU A 7 -18.06 7.47 3.19
N GLY A 8 -17.01 7.80 3.96
CA GLY A 8 -16.44 9.14 3.97
C GLY A 8 -15.84 9.56 2.63
N ILE A 9 -15.17 8.62 1.95
CA ILE A 9 -14.58 8.84 0.63
C ILE A 9 -15.68 9.07 -0.41
N VAL A 10 -16.68 8.18 -0.52
CA VAL A 10 -17.80 8.32 -1.45
C VAL A 10 -18.57 9.61 -1.19
N ALA A 11 -18.85 9.94 0.07
CA ALA A 11 -19.49 11.21 0.42
C ALA A 11 -18.65 12.42 -0.01
N GLY A 12 -17.33 12.36 0.16
CA GLY A 12 -16.39 13.38 -0.30
C GLY A 12 -16.37 13.52 -1.82
N THR A 13 -16.33 12.41 -2.55
CA THR A 13 -16.34 12.39 -4.02
C THR A 13 -17.66 12.92 -4.58
N VAL A 14 -18.81 12.51 -4.02
CA VAL A 14 -20.13 13.03 -4.41
C VAL A 14 -20.22 14.53 -4.13
N ARG A 15 -19.76 14.97 -2.95
CA ARG A 15 -19.69 16.39 -2.62
C ARG A 15 -18.84 17.17 -3.62
N ALA A 16 -17.64 16.68 -3.94
CA ALA A 16 -16.75 17.32 -4.91
C ALA A 16 -17.40 17.43 -6.30
N ALA A 17 -18.06 16.36 -6.75
CA ALA A 17 -18.76 16.30 -8.03
C ALA A 17 -19.94 17.29 -8.12
N LEU A 18 -20.67 17.46 -7.01
CA LEU A 18 -21.78 18.43 -6.92
C LEU A 18 -21.30 19.88 -6.89
N LEU A 19 -20.15 20.14 -6.25
CA LEU A 19 -19.58 21.48 -6.14
C LEU A 19 -18.86 21.93 -7.43
N GLU A 20 -18.43 20.99 -8.27
CA GLU A 20 -17.78 21.27 -9.56
C GLU A 20 -18.44 20.51 -10.73
N PRO A 21 -19.68 20.87 -11.10
CA PRO A 21 -20.42 20.19 -12.14
C PRO A 21 -19.69 20.26 -13.49
N GLY A 22 -19.57 19.12 -14.16
CA GLY A 22 -18.93 19.00 -15.49
C GLY A 22 -17.40 18.80 -15.48
N LYS A 23 -16.72 18.91 -14.33
CA LYS A 23 -15.28 18.61 -14.23
C LYS A 23 -14.96 17.12 -14.03
N TRP A 24 -15.93 16.35 -13.56
CA TRP A 24 -15.73 14.94 -13.20
C TRP A 24 -16.27 14.01 -14.29
N SER A 25 -15.38 13.21 -14.86
CA SER A 25 -15.77 12.09 -15.71
C SER A 25 -16.20 10.89 -14.84
N LEU A 26 -17.00 9.97 -15.40
CA LEU A 26 -17.44 8.76 -14.70
C LEU A 26 -16.25 7.89 -14.22
N PRO A 27 -15.17 7.69 -15.00
CA PRO A 27 -13.94 7.06 -14.51
C PRO A 27 -13.24 7.87 -13.40
N GLY A 28 -13.25 9.20 -13.49
CA GLY A 28 -12.68 10.08 -12.46
C GLY A 28 -13.41 9.96 -11.12
N LEU A 29 -14.74 9.77 -11.14
CA LEU A 29 -15.54 9.49 -9.94
C LEU A 29 -15.18 8.14 -9.32
N ILE A 30 -14.99 7.11 -10.14
CA ILE A 30 -14.58 5.78 -9.67
C ILE A 30 -13.18 5.89 -9.05
N LEU A 31 -12.20 6.46 -9.74
CA LEU A 31 -10.85 6.61 -9.19
C LEU A 31 -10.84 7.47 -7.92
N GLY A 32 -11.59 8.57 -7.90
CA GLY A 32 -11.74 9.44 -6.72
C GLY A 32 -12.35 8.72 -5.52
N ALA A 33 -13.17 7.70 -5.74
CA ALA A 33 -13.77 6.89 -4.68
C ALA A 33 -12.87 5.73 -4.20
N TRP A 34 -12.02 5.19 -5.08
CA TRP A 34 -11.23 3.99 -4.79
C TRP A 34 -9.79 4.28 -4.36
N VAL A 35 -9.13 5.26 -4.99
CA VAL A 35 -7.71 5.56 -4.75
C VAL A 35 -7.46 5.98 -3.29
N PRO A 36 -8.31 6.79 -2.62
CA PRO A 36 -8.12 7.14 -1.20
C PRO A 36 -8.22 5.98 -0.21
N LEU A 37 -8.64 4.78 -0.64
CA LEU A 37 -8.64 3.58 0.19
C LEU A 37 -7.25 2.94 0.31
N LEU A 38 -6.27 3.32 -0.52
CA LEU A 38 -4.92 2.74 -0.49
C LEU A 38 -4.25 2.82 0.89
N PRO A 39 -4.15 3.99 1.54
CA PRO A 39 -3.65 4.09 2.91
C PRO A 39 -4.42 3.22 3.92
N VAL A 40 -5.73 3.10 3.74
CA VAL A 40 -6.62 2.33 4.61
C VAL A 40 -6.36 0.83 4.46
N ALA A 41 -6.10 0.35 3.24
CA ALA A 41 -5.77 -1.05 2.98
C ALA A 41 -4.47 -1.48 3.69
N VAL A 42 -3.46 -0.59 3.72
CA VAL A 42 -2.21 -0.83 4.46
C VAL A 42 -2.49 -0.99 5.96
N VAL A 43 -3.24 -0.05 6.54
CA VAL A 43 -3.60 -0.12 7.97
C VAL A 43 -4.49 -1.33 8.27
N ALA A 44 -5.37 -1.73 7.35
CA ALA A 44 -6.23 -2.91 7.52
C ALA A 44 -5.40 -4.19 7.59
N ALA A 45 -4.32 -4.30 6.81
CA ALA A 45 -3.40 -5.42 6.90
C ALA A 45 -2.67 -5.48 8.24
N PHE A 46 -2.26 -4.32 8.77
CA PHE A 46 -1.72 -4.23 10.14
C PHE A 46 -2.75 -4.65 11.19
N CYS A 47 -4.02 -4.27 11.03
CA CYS A 47 -5.10 -4.72 11.91
C CYS A 47 -5.24 -6.25 11.89
N LEU A 48 -5.21 -6.87 10.70
CA LEU A 48 -5.31 -8.33 10.56
C LEU A 48 -4.14 -9.06 11.22
N TRP A 49 -2.94 -8.49 11.16
CA TRP A 49 -1.79 -9.01 11.87
C TRP A 49 -1.93 -8.83 13.39
N LEU A 50 -2.27 -7.62 13.84
CA LEU A 50 -2.42 -7.29 15.26
C LEU A 50 -3.55 -8.09 15.92
N ALA A 51 -4.62 -8.40 15.18
CA ALA A 51 -5.77 -9.17 15.68
C ALA A 51 -5.39 -10.56 16.16
N ARG A 52 -4.25 -11.11 15.69
CA ARG A 52 -3.72 -12.39 16.17
C ARG A 52 -3.11 -12.31 17.56
N ALA A 53 -2.62 -11.13 17.95
CA ALA A 53 -1.97 -10.91 19.25
C ALA A 53 -2.90 -10.20 20.26
N SER A 54 -3.74 -9.28 19.79
CA SER A 54 -4.68 -8.50 20.60
C SER A 54 -5.88 -8.09 19.73
N PRO A 55 -6.96 -8.89 19.72
CA PRO A 55 -8.21 -8.56 19.05
C PRO A 55 -8.75 -7.18 19.44
N GLY A 56 -8.63 -6.82 20.73
CA GLY A 56 -9.06 -5.51 21.24
C GLY A 56 -8.30 -4.35 20.61
N ALA A 57 -6.97 -4.44 20.57
CA ALA A 57 -6.13 -3.41 19.94
C ALA A 57 -6.36 -3.32 18.43
N ALA A 58 -6.53 -4.44 17.75
CA ALA A 58 -6.84 -4.45 16.31
C ALA A 58 -8.19 -3.81 15.99
N LEU A 59 -9.23 -4.10 16.79
CA LEU A 59 -10.54 -3.49 16.63
C LEU A 59 -10.48 -1.98 16.89
N GLY A 60 -9.91 -1.58 18.03
CA GLY A 60 -9.80 -0.17 18.40
C GLY A 60 -8.98 0.64 17.40
N GLY A 61 -7.81 0.12 17.00
CA GLY A 61 -6.96 0.77 16.01
C GLY A 61 -7.62 0.84 14.63
N GLY A 62 -8.26 -0.25 14.19
CA GLY A 62 -8.95 -0.30 12.90
C GLY A 62 -10.15 0.64 12.81
N VAL A 63 -10.91 0.81 13.88
CA VAL A 63 -12.02 1.78 13.94
C VAL A 63 -11.50 3.21 13.91
N ALA A 64 -10.51 3.55 14.74
CA ALA A 64 -9.95 4.89 14.80
C ALA A 64 -9.30 5.30 13.47
N ALA A 65 -8.55 4.39 12.83
CA ALA A 65 -7.99 4.62 11.50
C ALA A 65 -9.08 4.76 10.43
N ALA A 66 -10.17 3.99 10.50
CA ALA A 66 -11.28 4.12 9.55
C ALA A 66 -11.95 5.50 9.63
N LEU A 67 -12.18 5.98 10.86
CA LEU A 67 -12.77 7.30 11.11
C LEU A 67 -11.82 8.42 10.66
N GLY A 68 -10.53 8.31 11.00
CA GLY A 68 -9.51 9.24 10.53
C GLY A 68 -9.46 9.31 9.01
N ALA A 69 -9.48 8.16 8.33
CA ALA A 69 -9.52 8.08 6.87
C ALA A 69 -10.78 8.70 6.28
N ALA A 70 -11.94 8.43 6.86
CA ALA A 70 -13.22 8.98 6.41
C ALA A 70 -13.21 10.52 6.49
N VAL A 71 -12.80 11.09 7.63
CA VAL A 71 -12.74 12.54 7.84
C VAL A 71 -11.71 13.20 6.93
N TYR A 72 -10.49 12.68 6.89
CA TYR A 72 -9.43 13.25 6.05
C TYR A 72 -9.77 13.15 4.57
N SER A 73 -10.29 12.03 4.10
CA SER A 73 -10.62 11.87 2.69
C SER A 73 -11.81 12.75 2.31
N PHE A 74 -12.81 12.87 3.19
CA PHE A 74 -13.93 13.79 2.98
C PHE A 74 -13.41 15.23 2.81
N GLU A 75 -12.59 15.71 3.73
CA GLU A 75 -12.02 17.07 3.68
C GLU A 75 -11.08 17.27 2.49
N LEU A 76 -10.13 16.37 2.24
CA LEU A 76 -9.16 16.49 1.15
C LEU A 76 -9.80 16.45 -0.25
N LEU A 77 -10.97 15.82 -0.38
CA LEU A 77 -11.74 15.84 -1.63
C LEU A 77 -12.51 17.14 -1.84
N HIS A 78 -12.58 18.04 -0.85
CA HIS A 78 -13.25 19.32 -1.01
C HIS A 78 -12.48 20.22 -2.01
N PRO A 79 -13.14 20.83 -3.00
CA PRO A 79 -12.47 21.62 -4.05
C PRO A 79 -11.54 22.70 -3.50
N LYS A 80 -11.93 23.38 -2.41
CA LYS A 80 -11.10 24.39 -1.70
C LYS A 80 -9.67 23.92 -1.39
N TYR A 81 -9.45 22.65 -1.06
CA TYR A 81 -8.12 22.12 -0.73
C TYR A 81 -7.42 21.46 -1.93
N ASN A 82 -8.09 21.37 -3.07
CA ASN A 82 -7.60 20.75 -4.30
C ASN A 82 -7.30 21.79 -5.41
N GLN A 83 -7.41 23.09 -5.12
CA GLN A 83 -7.12 24.16 -6.08
C GLN A 83 -5.63 24.25 -6.46
N ASP A 84 -4.73 23.91 -5.52
CA ASP A 84 -3.27 23.96 -5.70
C ASP A 84 -2.70 22.57 -6.05
N ALA A 85 -2.98 22.09 -7.26
CA ALA A 85 -2.37 20.90 -7.87
C ALA A 85 -2.57 19.56 -7.12
N ASN A 86 -3.65 19.40 -6.34
CA ASN A 86 -3.97 18.19 -5.58
C ASN A 86 -2.87 17.70 -4.62
N ILE A 87 -1.98 18.59 -4.17
CA ILE A 87 -0.81 18.22 -3.34
C ILE A 87 -1.25 17.52 -2.04
N GLY A 88 -2.29 18.04 -1.37
CA GLY A 88 -2.80 17.45 -0.13
C GLY A 88 -3.32 16.01 -0.31
N LEU A 89 -4.08 15.77 -1.39
CA LEU A 89 -4.56 14.43 -1.73
C LEU A 89 -3.40 13.50 -2.11
N GLY A 90 -2.41 14.00 -2.88
CA GLY A 90 -1.21 13.24 -3.25
C GLY A 90 -0.36 12.84 -2.04
N LEU A 91 -0.15 13.76 -1.09
CA LEU A 91 0.54 13.49 0.17
C LEU A 91 -0.22 12.47 1.02
N TYR A 92 -1.54 12.54 1.07
CA TYR A 92 -2.35 11.53 1.73
C TYR A 92 -2.25 10.15 1.04
N MET A 93 -2.15 10.08 -0.29
CA MET A 93 -1.94 8.80 -0.97
C MET A 93 -0.59 8.17 -0.63
N LEU A 94 0.48 8.98 -0.61
CA LEU A 94 1.83 8.49 -0.36
C LEU A 94 2.08 8.19 1.13
N PHE A 95 1.66 9.12 1.99
CA PHE A 95 2.00 9.12 3.40
C PHE A 95 0.82 8.94 4.33
N GLY A 96 -0.42 8.87 3.83
CA GLY A 96 -1.65 8.77 4.63
C GLY A 96 -1.59 7.68 5.69
N TRP A 97 -0.99 6.53 5.34
CA TRP A 97 -0.86 5.41 6.25
C TRP A 97 0.12 5.69 7.40
N LEU A 98 1.16 6.50 7.19
CA LEU A 98 2.07 7.02 8.25
C LEU A 98 1.45 8.20 8.99
N PHE A 99 0.90 9.15 8.25
CA PHE A 99 0.22 10.31 8.77
C PHE A 99 -0.90 10.70 7.80
N PRO A 100 -2.17 10.76 8.25
CA PRO A 100 -2.61 10.82 9.65
C PRO A 100 -3.05 9.47 10.26
N LEU A 101 -3.06 8.38 9.48
CA LEU A 101 -3.75 7.16 9.91
C LEU A 101 -3.01 6.38 10.99
N SER A 102 -1.66 6.34 10.99
CA SER A 102 -0.94 5.63 12.06
C SER A 102 -1.15 6.25 13.44
N PRO A 103 -1.08 7.58 13.66
CA PRO A 103 -1.44 8.17 14.94
C PRO A 103 -2.84 7.79 15.40
N ALA A 104 -3.85 7.88 14.51
CA ALA A 104 -5.22 7.48 14.82
C ALA A 104 -5.29 5.99 15.20
N PHE A 105 -4.62 5.13 14.43
CA PHE A 105 -4.51 3.71 14.69
C PHE A 105 -3.88 3.42 16.05
N LEU A 106 -2.75 4.04 16.39
CA LEU A 106 -2.03 3.81 17.65
C LEU A 106 -2.87 4.22 18.86
N VAL A 107 -3.56 5.37 18.79
CA VAL A 107 -4.47 5.82 19.85
C VAL A 107 -5.63 4.83 20.03
N GLY A 108 -6.27 4.43 18.92
CA GLY A 108 -7.35 3.44 18.95
C GLY A 108 -6.89 2.08 19.47
N ALA A 109 -5.71 1.62 19.07
CA ALA A 109 -5.13 0.35 19.48
C ALA A 109 -4.76 0.35 20.97
N GLY A 110 -4.22 1.46 21.47
CA GLY A 110 -3.94 1.66 22.89
C GLY A 110 -5.20 1.58 23.74
N LEU A 111 -6.27 2.29 23.33
CA LEU A 111 -7.57 2.23 24.00
C LEU A 111 -8.19 0.83 23.94
N GLY A 112 -8.13 0.19 22.77
CA GLY A 112 -8.62 -1.18 22.57
C GLY A 112 -7.91 -2.19 23.48
N SER A 113 -6.58 -2.09 23.60
CA SER A 113 -5.78 -2.93 24.51
C SER A 113 -6.14 -2.68 25.98
N LEU A 114 -6.38 -1.42 26.36
CA LEU A 114 -6.73 -1.08 27.74
C LEU A 114 -8.11 -1.61 28.13
N VAL A 115 -9.08 -1.58 27.22
CA VAL A 115 -10.41 -2.19 27.41
C VAL A 115 -10.31 -3.71 27.49
N GLU A 116 -9.50 -4.33 26.63
CA GLU A 116 -9.26 -5.78 26.63
C GLU A 116 -8.66 -6.25 27.96
N ARG A 117 -7.64 -5.54 28.46
CA ARG A 117 -7.04 -5.80 29.78
C ARG A 117 -8.04 -5.65 30.92
N ARG A 118 -8.90 -4.63 30.88
CA ARG A 118 -9.92 -4.39 31.92
C ARG A 118 -11.02 -5.44 31.94
N ARG A 119 -11.31 -6.08 30.81
CA ARG A 119 -12.32 -7.14 30.73
C ARG A 119 -11.81 -8.51 31.19
N GLY A 120 -10.51 -8.64 31.49
CA GLY A 120 -9.92 -9.89 31.95
C GLY A 120 -10.09 -11.04 30.95
N LEU A 121 -10.32 -10.72 29.67
CA LEU A 121 -10.47 -11.74 28.64
C LEU A 121 -9.11 -12.42 28.48
N PRO A 122 -9.01 -13.75 28.70
CA PRO A 122 -7.79 -14.46 28.37
C PRO A 122 -7.51 -14.29 26.87
N PRO A 123 -6.22 -14.30 26.43
CA PRO A 123 -5.91 -14.35 25.01
C PRO A 123 -6.71 -15.50 24.39
N SER A 124 -7.45 -15.24 23.30
CA SER A 124 -8.45 -16.20 22.83
C SER A 124 -7.81 -17.58 22.60
N PRO A 125 -8.44 -18.69 22.99
CA PRO A 125 -7.90 -20.04 22.76
C PRO A 125 -7.60 -20.32 21.29
N THR A 126 -8.36 -19.69 20.39
CA THR A 126 -8.12 -19.69 18.94
C THR A 126 -6.80 -19.04 18.52
N ALA A 127 -6.21 -18.15 19.32
CA ALA A 127 -4.90 -17.54 19.04
C ALA A 127 -3.73 -18.52 19.26
N LEU A 128 -3.92 -19.56 20.07
CA LEU A 128 -2.94 -20.63 20.33
C LEU A 128 -3.11 -21.82 19.37
N GLU A 129 -4.34 -22.15 18.97
CA GLU A 129 -4.60 -23.22 17.98
C GLU A 129 -4.31 -22.80 16.53
N ASP A 130 -4.44 -21.51 16.18
CA ASP A 130 -3.99 -20.96 14.88
C ASP A 130 -2.48 -20.63 14.85
N ALA A 131 -1.74 -20.85 15.94
CA ALA A 131 -0.31 -20.58 16.05
C ALA A 131 0.54 -21.70 15.41
N TRP A 132 0.15 -22.17 14.23
CA TRP A 132 1.06 -22.94 13.39
C TRP A 132 2.34 -22.11 13.22
N PRO A 133 3.53 -22.69 13.50
CA PRO A 133 4.77 -21.94 13.43
C PRO A 133 4.91 -21.35 12.03
N LEU A 134 4.86 -20.02 11.95
CA LEU A 134 4.91 -19.33 10.67
C LEU A 134 6.17 -19.77 9.92
N PRO A 135 6.08 -20.08 8.61
CA PRO A 135 7.24 -20.44 7.80
C PRO A 135 8.37 -19.43 7.99
N ARG A 136 9.64 -19.87 8.00
CA ARG A 136 10.81 -18.98 8.20
C ARG A 136 10.70 -17.74 7.30
N LEU A 137 10.92 -16.55 7.86
CA LEU A 137 10.70 -15.28 7.16
C LEU A 137 11.70 -15.03 6.02
N ARG A 138 12.96 -15.44 6.19
CA ARG A 138 14.07 -15.16 5.26
C ARG A 138 13.75 -15.44 3.77
N PRO A 139 13.23 -16.62 3.37
CA PRO A 139 12.88 -16.87 1.96
C PRO A 139 11.80 -15.93 1.42
N TRP A 140 10.92 -15.40 2.27
CA TRP A 140 9.86 -14.47 1.89
C TRP A 140 10.34 -13.03 1.76
N LEU A 141 11.54 -12.69 2.24
CA LEU A 141 12.07 -11.32 2.09
C LEU A 141 12.80 -11.12 0.76
N TRP A 142 13.42 -12.16 0.22
CA TRP A 142 14.14 -12.10 -1.06
C TRP A 142 13.31 -11.57 -2.25
N PRO A 143 12.04 -11.99 -2.43
CA PRO A 143 11.17 -11.44 -3.47
C PRO A 143 10.99 -9.93 -3.43
N LEU A 144 11.16 -9.28 -2.26
CA LEU A 144 11.00 -7.83 -2.13
C LEU A 144 12.16 -7.04 -2.74
N LEU A 145 13.32 -7.67 -2.99
CA LEU A 145 14.49 -6.98 -3.53
C LEU A 145 14.27 -6.42 -4.94
N PRO A 146 13.77 -7.20 -5.95
CA PRO A 146 13.52 -6.64 -7.27
C PRO A 146 12.67 -5.37 -7.27
N PRO A 147 11.47 -5.32 -6.66
CA PRO A 147 10.68 -4.10 -6.63
C PRO A 147 11.33 -2.98 -5.81
N ALA A 148 12.07 -3.30 -4.74
CA ALA A 148 12.81 -2.30 -3.98
C ALA A 148 13.91 -1.63 -4.81
N LEU A 149 14.69 -2.41 -5.55
CA LEU A 149 15.76 -1.89 -6.40
C LEU A 149 15.21 -1.03 -7.54
N VAL A 150 14.14 -1.47 -8.21
CA VAL A 150 13.49 -0.67 -9.25
C VAL A 150 12.90 0.61 -8.66
N SER A 151 12.20 0.52 -7.53
CA SER A 151 11.68 1.68 -6.80
C SER A 151 12.76 2.71 -6.49
N LEU A 152 13.92 2.27 -6.00
CA LEU A 152 15.07 3.14 -5.74
C LEU A 152 15.63 3.77 -7.01
N ALA A 153 15.80 2.98 -8.07
CA ALA A 153 16.29 3.48 -9.35
C ALA A 153 15.37 4.58 -9.92
N VAL A 154 14.06 4.37 -9.84
CA VAL A 154 13.05 5.35 -10.25
C VAL A 154 13.10 6.60 -9.37
N ALA A 155 13.23 6.45 -8.04
CA ALA A 155 13.31 7.58 -7.12
C ALA A 155 14.56 8.44 -7.33
N VAL A 156 15.70 7.83 -7.69
CA VAL A 156 16.98 8.52 -7.89
C VAL A 156 17.08 9.20 -9.26
N GLN A 157 16.36 8.70 -10.27
CA GLN A 157 16.44 9.17 -11.66
C GLN A 157 16.25 10.70 -11.84
N PRO A 158 15.28 11.38 -11.20
CA PRO A 158 15.13 12.82 -11.33
C PRO A 158 16.36 13.59 -10.86
N PHE A 159 17.01 13.12 -9.78
CA PHE A 159 18.21 13.75 -9.22
C PHE A 159 19.43 13.55 -10.11
N VAL A 160 19.55 12.40 -10.77
CA VAL A 160 20.59 12.15 -11.78
C VAL A 160 20.43 13.12 -12.96
N ARG A 161 19.20 13.35 -13.42
CA ARG A 161 18.91 14.31 -14.50
C ARG A 161 19.24 15.74 -14.12
N LEU A 162 18.95 16.15 -12.87
CA LEU A 162 19.33 17.47 -12.36
C LEU A 162 20.85 17.67 -12.34
N GLY A 163 21.61 16.65 -11.93
CA GLY A 163 23.07 16.67 -11.98
C GLY A 163 23.62 16.75 -13.42
N GLN A 164 23.05 15.96 -14.34
CA GLN A 164 23.43 15.99 -15.77
C GLN A 164 23.13 17.35 -16.42
N ALA A 165 22.02 17.97 -16.06
CA ALA A 165 21.64 19.31 -16.51
C ALA A 165 22.48 20.44 -15.86
N ARG A 166 23.42 20.11 -14.96
CA ARG A 166 24.24 21.06 -14.19
C ARG A 166 23.41 22.09 -13.42
N LEU A 167 22.24 21.69 -12.93
CA LEU A 167 21.33 22.52 -12.15
C LEU A 167 21.58 22.42 -10.63
N VAL A 168 22.69 21.82 -10.21
CA VAL A 168 23.02 21.55 -8.80
C VAL A 168 24.36 22.18 -8.46
N ASP A 169 24.34 23.17 -7.59
CA ASP A 169 25.54 23.81 -7.03
C ASP A 169 26.04 23.07 -5.79
N ALA A 170 27.33 23.21 -5.46
CA ALA A 170 27.95 22.55 -4.31
C ALA A 170 27.27 22.87 -2.98
N ALA A 171 26.74 24.08 -2.82
CA ALA A 171 26.00 24.50 -1.63
C ALA A 171 24.64 23.79 -1.46
N SER A 172 24.07 23.26 -2.55
CA SER A 172 22.75 22.59 -2.56
C SER A 172 22.82 21.07 -2.35
N LEU A 173 24.03 20.48 -2.38
CA LEU A 173 24.27 19.04 -2.22
C LEU A 173 23.66 18.43 -0.95
N PRO A 174 23.79 19.03 0.25
CA PRO A 174 23.20 18.47 1.46
C PRO A 174 21.68 18.39 1.40
N GLY A 175 21.04 19.43 0.88
CA GLY A 175 19.58 19.46 0.67
C GLY A 175 19.13 18.43 -0.37
N LEU A 176 19.91 18.27 -1.45
CA LEU A 176 19.66 17.25 -2.47
C LEU A 176 19.76 15.83 -1.91
N LEU A 177 20.78 15.54 -1.10
CA LEU A 177 20.96 14.24 -0.45
C LEU A 177 19.79 13.93 0.49
N LEU A 178 19.39 14.92 1.29
CA LEU A 178 18.23 14.78 2.18
C LEU A 178 16.96 14.51 1.37
N ALA A 179 16.72 15.26 0.29
CA ALA A 179 15.61 15.03 -0.63
C ALA A 179 15.66 13.61 -1.23
N VAL A 180 16.81 13.14 -1.72
CA VAL A 180 16.98 11.78 -2.26
C VAL A 180 16.61 10.73 -1.21
N VAL A 181 17.08 10.87 0.03
CA VAL A 181 16.80 9.93 1.12
C VAL A 181 15.30 9.88 1.44
N PHE A 182 14.67 11.03 1.65
CA PHE A 182 13.24 11.09 1.97
C PHE A 182 12.37 10.60 0.82
N THR A 183 12.68 10.99 -0.41
CA THR A 183 11.92 10.59 -1.61
C THR A 183 12.06 9.09 -1.86
N SER A 184 13.28 8.55 -1.73
CA SER A 184 13.56 7.12 -1.87
C SER A 184 12.89 6.29 -0.77
N GLY A 185 12.92 6.77 0.47
CA GLY A 185 12.26 6.14 1.61
C GLY A 185 10.73 6.10 1.44
N GLY A 186 10.12 7.22 1.05
CA GLY A 186 8.70 7.30 0.75
C GLY A 186 8.30 6.40 -0.42
N GLN A 187 9.04 6.45 -1.52
CA GLN A 187 8.79 5.62 -2.70
C GLN A 187 8.90 4.13 -2.37
N LEU A 188 9.93 3.72 -1.62
CA LEU A 188 10.07 2.34 -1.16
C LEU A 188 8.88 1.90 -0.31
N ALA A 189 8.47 2.72 0.64
CA ALA A 189 7.38 2.36 1.55
C ALA A 189 6.05 2.21 0.80
N VAL A 190 5.74 3.12 -0.12
CA VAL A 190 4.54 3.06 -0.96
C VAL A 190 4.59 1.88 -1.93
N SER A 191 5.73 1.67 -2.58
CA SER A 191 5.90 0.62 -3.58
C SER A 191 5.88 -0.78 -2.98
N LEU A 192 6.47 -0.97 -1.78
CA LEU A 192 6.54 -2.27 -1.13
C LEU A 192 5.33 -2.59 -0.25
N ALA A 193 4.56 -1.58 0.18
CA ALA A 193 3.41 -1.81 1.07
C ALA A 193 2.44 -2.89 0.53
N PRO A 194 2.00 -2.88 -0.75
CA PRO A 194 1.13 -3.94 -1.27
C PRO A 194 1.78 -5.33 -1.20
N ALA A 195 3.08 -5.44 -1.49
CA ALA A 195 3.81 -6.70 -1.42
C ALA A 195 3.95 -7.20 0.02
N LEU A 196 4.18 -6.31 0.98
CA LEU A 196 4.22 -6.64 2.41
C LEU A 196 2.86 -7.17 2.91
N VAL A 197 1.75 -6.56 2.48
CA VAL A 197 0.40 -7.06 2.79
C VAL A 197 0.21 -8.48 2.24
N VAL A 198 0.55 -8.71 0.96
CA VAL A 198 0.40 -10.01 0.32
C VAL A 198 1.31 -11.06 0.98
N LEU A 199 2.53 -10.68 1.38
CA LEU A 199 3.45 -11.55 2.13
C LEU A 199 2.80 -12.06 3.41
N LEU A 200 2.16 -11.19 4.20
CA LEU A 200 1.49 -11.58 5.44
C LEU A 200 0.34 -12.56 5.19
N VAL A 201 -0.44 -12.34 4.12
CA VAL A 201 -1.56 -13.21 3.75
C VAL A 201 -1.07 -14.56 3.24
N LEU A 202 -0.13 -14.59 2.29
CA LEU A 202 0.38 -15.83 1.70
C LEU A 202 1.17 -16.66 2.71
N ARG A 203 1.96 -16.02 3.58
CA ARG A 203 2.68 -16.72 4.66
C ARG A 203 1.73 -17.28 5.71
N GLY A 204 0.64 -16.56 6.02
CA GLY A 204 -0.42 -17.07 6.89
C GLY A 204 -1.15 -18.27 6.30
N ARG A 205 -1.48 -18.23 5.00
CA ARG A 205 -2.08 -19.37 4.29
C ARG A 205 -1.12 -20.56 4.19
N ALA A 206 0.16 -20.32 3.91
CA ALA A 206 1.17 -21.37 3.90
C ALA A 206 1.31 -22.07 5.26
N ALA A 207 1.14 -21.33 6.37
CA ALA A 207 1.15 -21.91 7.70
C ALA A 207 -0.08 -22.81 7.97
N ARG A 208 -1.26 -22.42 7.47
CA ARG A 208 -2.52 -23.18 7.62
C ARG A 208 -2.57 -24.41 6.72
N ASP A 209 -2.14 -24.27 5.48
CA ASP A 209 -2.27 -25.31 4.45
C ASP A 209 -1.05 -26.26 4.43
N GLY A 210 0.01 -25.96 5.19
CA GLY A 210 1.30 -26.68 5.15
C GLY A 210 2.09 -26.54 3.84
N THR A 211 1.54 -25.84 2.83
CA THR A 211 2.12 -25.72 1.47
C THR A 211 2.87 -24.41 1.30
N VAL A 212 4.20 -24.46 1.42
CA VAL A 212 5.06 -23.27 1.37
C VAL A 212 5.48 -22.92 -0.06
N GLN A 213 5.85 -23.92 -0.86
CA GLN A 213 6.47 -23.71 -2.18
C GLN A 213 5.57 -22.99 -3.20
N PRO A 214 4.29 -23.35 -3.42
CA PRO A 214 3.41 -22.66 -4.36
C PRO A 214 3.08 -21.24 -3.93
N ARG A 215 2.97 -21.02 -2.62
CA ARG A 215 2.68 -19.69 -2.05
C ARG A 215 3.90 -18.76 -2.18
N LEU A 216 5.09 -19.28 -1.95
CA LEU A 216 6.34 -18.51 -2.13
C LEU A 216 6.58 -18.19 -3.62
N ALA A 217 6.32 -19.14 -4.53
CA ALA A 217 6.44 -18.91 -5.97
C ALA A 217 5.43 -17.87 -6.48
N ALA A 218 4.18 -17.92 -5.99
CA ALA A 218 3.18 -16.87 -6.26
C ALA A 218 3.66 -15.50 -5.76
N PHE A 219 4.28 -15.45 -4.58
CA PHE A 219 4.81 -14.21 -4.04
C PHE A 219 6.00 -13.65 -4.84
N TRP A 220 6.91 -14.51 -5.31
CA TRP A 220 7.96 -14.15 -6.28
C TRP A 220 7.39 -13.54 -7.55
N GLY A 221 6.40 -14.21 -8.15
CA GLY A 221 5.76 -13.73 -9.36
C GLY A 221 5.07 -12.36 -9.17
N LEU A 222 4.39 -12.16 -8.03
CA LEU A 222 3.82 -10.86 -7.69
C LEU A 222 4.89 -9.76 -7.59
N CYS A 223 6.00 -10.03 -6.90
CA CYS A 223 7.05 -9.03 -6.72
C CYS A 223 7.79 -8.70 -8.03
N LEU A 224 8.01 -9.70 -8.89
CA LEU A 224 8.57 -9.47 -10.24
C LEU A 224 7.62 -8.65 -11.10
N GLY A 225 6.33 -8.98 -11.09
CA GLY A 225 5.32 -8.18 -11.78
C GLY A 225 5.27 -6.74 -11.26
N LEU A 226 5.37 -6.56 -9.93
CA LEU A 226 5.43 -5.24 -9.32
C LEU A 226 6.69 -4.46 -9.71
N ALA A 227 7.84 -5.13 -9.84
CA ALA A 227 9.06 -4.51 -10.36
C ALA A 227 8.88 -4.04 -11.82
N VAL A 228 8.22 -4.83 -12.67
CA VAL A 228 7.88 -4.43 -14.05
C VAL A 228 6.98 -3.20 -14.05
N THR A 229 5.92 -3.21 -13.24
CA THR A 229 4.99 -2.09 -13.09
C THR A 229 5.72 -0.81 -12.68
N LEU A 230 6.58 -0.86 -11.66
CA LEU A 230 7.34 0.29 -11.19
C LEU A 230 8.30 0.79 -12.28
N GLY A 231 8.92 -0.12 -13.03
CA GLY A 231 9.79 0.23 -14.14
C GLY A 231 9.04 0.93 -15.27
N LEU A 232 7.82 0.47 -15.60
CA LEU A 232 6.95 1.13 -16.58
C LEU A 232 6.52 2.52 -16.10
N PHE A 233 6.23 2.69 -14.81
CA PHE A 233 5.92 4.00 -14.21
C PHE A 233 7.09 4.98 -14.27
N GLY A 234 8.29 4.55 -13.91
CA GLY A 234 9.45 5.45 -13.85
C GLY A 234 10.16 5.68 -15.18
N PHE A 235 10.34 4.62 -15.97
CA PHE A 235 11.11 4.67 -17.22
C PHE A 235 10.24 4.61 -18.47
N GLY A 236 8.99 4.15 -18.37
CA GLY A 236 8.09 3.92 -19.50
C GLY A 236 7.24 5.12 -19.92
N ALA A 237 7.34 6.28 -19.25
CA ALA A 237 6.57 7.48 -19.61
C ALA A 237 6.77 7.92 -21.08
N GLY A 238 7.90 7.60 -21.71
CA GLY A 238 8.15 7.84 -23.13
C GLY A 238 7.64 6.74 -24.08
N LEU A 239 7.41 5.52 -23.59
CA LEU A 239 6.97 4.37 -24.40
C LEU A 239 5.46 4.36 -24.66
N LEU A 240 4.68 5.05 -23.82
CA LEU A 240 3.22 5.02 -23.84
C LEU A 240 2.60 6.41 -24.06
N GLY A 241 3.33 7.32 -24.72
CA GLY A 241 2.96 8.74 -24.90
C GLY A 241 1.66 9.04 -25.66
N GLY A 242 0.92 8.03 -26.10
CA GLY A 242 -0.41 8.16 -26.71
C GLY A 242 -1.51 7.34 -26.01
N VAL A 243 -1.19 6.68 -24.90
CA VAL A 243 -2.13 5.81 -24.18
C VAL A 243 -2.81 6.62 -23.09
N GLY A 244 -4.15 6.63 -23.09
CA GLY A 244 -4.92 7.27 -22.03
C GLY A 244 -4.53 6.75 -20.64
N LEU A 245 -4.51 7.64 -19.65
CA LEU A 245 -4.10 7.35 -18.27
C LEU A 245 -4.78 6.10 -17.69
N GLU A 246 -6.04 5.87 -18.03
CA GLU A 246 -6.83 4.71 -17.58
C GLU A 246 -6.26 3.38 -18.09
N VAL A 247 -5.99 3.31 -19.40
CA VAL A 247 -5.40 2.14 -20.04
C VAL A 247 -3.98 1.92 -19.53
N TYR A 248 -3.23 3.00 -19.29
CA TYR A 248 -1.91 2.95 -18.69
C TYR A 248 -1.93 2.34 -17.28
N ILE A 249 -2.87 2.74 -16.42
CA ILE A 249 -3.04 2.18 -15.07
C ILE A 249 -3.42 0.69 -15.14
N LEU A 250 -4.33 0.29 -16.03
CA LEU A 250 -4.71 -1.11 -16.23
C LEU A 250 -3.53 -1.97 -16.70
N LEU A 251 -2.77 -1.48 -17.68
CA LEU A 251 -1.55 -2.13 -18.15
C LEU A 251 -0.52 -2.28 -17.04
N CYS A 252 -0.43 -1.31 -16.14
CA CYS A 252 0.44 -1.36 -14.97
C CYS A 252 -0.06 -2.32 -13.88
N ALA A 253 -1.37 -2.57 -13.76
CA ALA A 253 -1.94 -3.47 -12.76
C ALA A 253 -1.87 -4.96 -13.16
N LEU A 254 -1.75 -5.27 -14.46
CA LEU A 254 -1.73 -6.63 -14.98
C LEU A 254 -0.48 -7.45 -14.57
N PRO A 255 0.77 -6.94 -14.67
CA PRO A 255 1.97 -7.74 -14.41
C PRO A 255 2.02 -8.37 -13.00
N PRO A 256 1.69 -7.66 -11.90
CA PRO A 256 1.65 -8.25 -10.56
C PRO A 256 0.63 -9.38 -10.43
N MET A 257 -0.55 -9.22 -11.04
CA MET A 257 -1.61 -10.24 -11.00
C MET A 257 -1.25 -11.48 -11.82
N LEU A 258 -0.76 -11.28 -13.05
CA LEU A 258 -0.31 -12.37 -13.92
C LEU A 258 0.90 -13.09 -13.32
N GLY A 259 1.88 -12.34 -12.80
CA GLY A 259 3.04 -12.89 -12.13
C GLY A 259 2.64 -13.77 -10.95
N CYS A 260 1.72 -13.31 -10.10
CA CYS A 260 1.18 -14.09 -8.98
C CYS A 260 0.56 -15.42 -9.45
N GLY A 261 -0.29 -15.37 -10.48
CA GLY A 261 -0.94 -16.55 -11.05
C GLY A 261 0.03 -17.56 -11.65
N VAL A 262 1.00 -17.08 -12.46
CA VAL A 262 2.05 -17.90 -13.06
C VAL A 262 2.92 -18.53 -11.97
N GLY A 263 3.34 -17.74 -10.98
CA GLY A 263 4.14 -18.21 -9.85
C GLY A 263 3.44 -19.33 -9.07
N TRP A 264 2.14 -19.19 -8.79
CA TRP A 264 1.36 -20.26 -8.17
C TRP A 264 1.39 -21.52 -9.03
N TRP A 265 1.06 -21.42 -10.31
CA TRP A 265 0.96 -22.57 -11.22
C TRP A 265 2.29 -23.33 -11.34
N VAL A 266 3.40 -22.61 -11.51
CA VAL A 266 4.75 -23.21 -11.53
C VAL A 266 5.07 -23.90 -10.20
N GLY A 267 4.77 -23.26 -9.07
CA GLY A 267 5.03 -23.84 -7.76
C GLY A 267 4.25 -25.13 -7.49
N ARG A 268 2.99 -25.24 -7.97
CA ARG A 268 2.21 -26.48 -7.89
C ARG A 268 2.79 -27.61 -8.74
N ARG A 269 3.29 -27.30 -9.94
CA ARG A 269 3.93 -28.31 -10.81
C ARG A 269 5.23 -28.84 -10.20
N GLY A 270 5.98 -27.99 -9.50
CA GLY A 270 7.19 -28.39 -8.78
C GLY A 270 6.95 -29.30 -7.58
N GLU A 271 5.80 -29.20 -6.92
CA GLU A 271 5.38 -30.13 -5.85
C GLU A 271 4.91 -31.48 -6.41
N ALA A 272 4.16 -31.48 -7.52
CA ALA A 272 3.67 -32.73 -8.13
C ALA A 272 4.77 -33.60 -8.78
N ALA A 273 5.97 -33.06 -8.97
CA ALA A 273 7.12 -33.74 -9.55
C ALA A 273 8.11 -34.31 -8.50
N ARG A 274 7.80 -34.18 -7.20
CA ARG A 274 8.59 -34.69 -6.07
C ARG A 274 7.80 -35.77 -5.33
#